data_AF-A0A970JLD4-F1
#
_entry.id   AF-A0A970JLD4-F1
#
_cell.length_a   1.000
_cell.length_b   1.000
_cell.length_c   1.000
_cell.angle_alpha   90.00
_cell.angle_beta   90.00
_cell.angle_gamma   90.00
#
_symmetry.space_group_name_H-M   'P 1'
#
loop_
_entity.id
_entity.type
_entity.pdbx_description
1 polymer ?
#
loop_
_entity_poly.entity_id
_entity_poly.type
_entity_poly.pdbx_seq_one_letter_code
_entity_poly.pdbx_strand_id
1 'polypeptide(L)' 'KPIIAGGLISDKEDIITALAAGAIAISSTNHDVWFM' A
#
# COMPACT_ATOMS: atom_id res chain seq x y z
N LYS A 1 -0.75 17.05 3.77
CA LYS A 1 -1.73 16.26 4.56
C LYS A 1 -1.30 14.80 4.47
N PRO A 2 -1.32 14.00 5.54
CA PRO A 2 -0.96 12.59 5.43
C PRO A 2 -1.99 11.85 4.57
N ILE A 3 -1.52 10.96 3.68
CA ILE A 3 -2.36 10.14 2.82
C ILE A 3 -2.09 8.68 3.13
N ILE A 4 -3.16 7.89 3.27
CA ILE A 4 -3.09 6.44 3.40
C ILE A 4 -3.72 5.86 2.15
N ALA A 5 -3.00 5.00 1.43
CA ALA A 5 -3.53 4.29 0.28
C ALA A 5 -4.17 2.97 0.75
N GLY A 6 -5.24 2.54 0.08
CA GLY A 6 -5.92 1.28 0.38
C GLY A 6 -6.86 0.87 -0.74
N GLY A 7 -7.20 -0.43 -0.76
CA GLY A 7 -7.98 -1.05 -1.83
C GLY A 7 -7.11 -1.48 -3.01
N LEU A 8 -7.36 -2.69 -3.53
CA LEU A 8 -6.65 -3.28 -4.68
C LEU A 8 -5.11 -3.40 -4.55
N ILE A 9 -4.57 -3.36 -3.33
CA ILE A 9 -3.15 -3.67 -3.08
C ILE A 9 -2.98 -5.20 -3.09
N SER A 10 -2.37 -5.72 -4.15
CA SER A 10 -2.27 -7.15 -4.42
C SER A 10 -0.85 -7.69 -4.41
N ASP A 11 0.13 -6.85 -4.72
CA ASP A 11 1.54 -7.21 -4.77
C ASP A 11 2.47 -6.10 -4.23
N LYS A 12 3.78 -6.33 -4.37
CA LYS A 12 4.83 -5.43 -3.90
C LYS A 12 4.90 -4.16 -4.74
N GLU A 13 4.66 -4.28 -6.04
CA GLU A 13 4.67 -3.17 -7.00
C GLU A 13 3.58 -2.16 -6.67
N ASP A 14 2.38 -2.63 -6.29
CA ASP A 14 1.29 -1.79 -5.79
C ASP A 14 1.70 -0.98 -4.56
N ILE A 15 2.35 -1.63 -3.58
CA ILE A 15 2.85 -0.98 -2.35
C ILE A 15 3.85 0.12 -2.69
N ILE A 16 4.87 -0.21 -3.49
CA ILE A 16 5.95 0.72 -3.84
C ILE A 16 5.39 1.91 -4.62
N THR A 17 4.50 1.67 -5.58
CA THR A 17 3.91 2.72 -6.41
C THR A 17 3.06 3.66 -5.56
N ALA A 18 2.23 3.14 -4.66
CA ALA A 18 1.40 3.95 -3.79
C ALA A 18 2.23 4.84 -2.84
N LEU A 19 3.30 4.29 -2.27
CA LEU A 19 4.22 5.05 -1.41
C LEU A 19 4.99 6.11 -2.20
N ALA A 20 5.48 5.77 -3.40
CA ALA A 20 6.17 6.71 -4.29
C ALA A 20 5.26 7.85 -4.76
N ALA A 21 3.96 7.60 -4.90
CA ALA A 21 2.96 8.61 -5.22
C ALA A 21 2.64 9.57 -4.05
N GLY A 22 3.22 9.35 -2.87
CA GLY A 22 3.11 10.23 -1.71
C GLY A 22 2.22 9.71 -0.58
N ALA A 23 1.79 8.44 -0.63
CA ALA A 23 1.17 7.81 0.53
C ALA A 23 2.20 7.61 1.65
N ILE A 24 1.76 7.80 2.89
CA ILE A 24 2.60 7.61 4.09
C ILE A 24 2.46 6.20 4.68
N ALA A 25 1.38 5.50 4.32
CA ALA A 25 1.04 4.18 4.81
C ALA A 25 0.07 3.47 3.85
N ILE A 26 0.01 2.15 3.98
CA ILE A 26 -0.91 1.27 3.24
C ILE A 26 -1.88 0.62 4.21
N SER A 27 -3.17 0.61 3.88
CA SER A 27 -4.23 -0.13 4.56
C SER A 27 -4.70 -1.26 3.66
N SER A 28 -4.47 -2.51 4.06
CA SER A 28 -4.86 -3.69 3.28
C SER A 28 -5.44 -4.79 4.16
N THR A 29 -6.50 -5.44 3.69
CA THR A 29 -7.04 -6.69 4.27
C THR A 29 -6.37 -7.93 3.67
N ASN A 30 -5.56 -7.75 2.63
CA ASN A 30 -4.78 -8.84 2.05
C ASN A 30 -3.57 -9.12 2.96
N HIS A 31 -3.60 -10.24 3.67
CA HIS A 31 -2.55 -10.59 4.63
C HIS A 31 -1.24 -10.98 3.93
N ASP A 32 -1.31 -11.39 2.66
CA ASP A 32 -0.12 -11.77 1.89
C ASP A 32 0.85 -10.60 1.75
N VAL A 33 0.33 -9.36 1.67
CA VAL A 33 1.15 -8.14 1.49
C VAL A 33 1.72 -7.57 2.79
N TRP A 34 1.34 -8.11 3.96
CA TRP A 34 1.75 -7.56 5.26
C TRP A 34 3.21 -7.88 5.61
N PHE A 35 3.70 -9.03 5.14
CA PHE A 35 5.01 -9.58 5.52
C PHE A 35 5.94 -9.81 4.31
N MET A 36 5.70 -9.08 3.21
CA MET A 36 6.53 -9.11 1.99
C MET A 36 7.88 -8.41 2.15
#